data_AF-A0A8C9SPR1-F1
#
_entry.id   AF-A0A8C9SPR1-F1
#
_cell.length_a   1.000
_cell.length_b   1.000
_cell.length_c   1.000
_cell.angle_alpha   90.00
_cell.angle_beta   90.00
_cell.angle_gamma   90.00
#
_symmetry.space_group_name_H-M   'P 1'
#
loop_
_entity.id
_entity.type
_entity.pdbx_description
1 polymer ?
#
loop_
_entity_poly.entity_id
_entity_poly.type
_entity_poly.pdbx_seq_one_letter_code
_entity_poly.pdbx_strand_id
1 'polypeptide(L)' 'MVGYCPICGKPVYFGEKKRSLGRDYHPLCLKCHHCNRQLTPGQHAEHDEKPYCIHCYMKQFGPRGEITEG' A
#
# COMPACT_ATOMS: atom_id res chain seq x y z
N MET A 1 21.72 -6.21 -1.95
CA MET A 1 20.43 -6.72 -2.45
C MET A 1 19.53 -5.53 -2.69
N VAL A 2 19.11 -5.32 -3.93
CA VAL A 2 18.25 -4.20 -4.34
C VAL A 2 16.79 -4.66 -4.23
N GLY A 3 15.96 -3.91 -3.52
CA GLY A 3 14.52 -4.14 -3.49
C GLY A 3 13.88 -3.53 -4.73
N TYR A 4 12.75 -4.05 -5.20
CA TYR A 4 12.00 -3.47 -6.32
C TYR A 4 10.68 -2.91 -5.81
N CYS A 5 10.36 -1.68 -6.20
CA CYS A 5 9.11 -1.08 -5.78
C CYS A 5 7.95 -1.68 -6.58
N PRO A 6 6.92 -2.27 -5.93
CA PRO A 6 5.78 -2.87 -6.62
C PRO A 6 4.89 -1.84 -7.32
N ILE A 7 5.10 -0.54 -7.08
CA ILE A 7 4.28 0.56 -7.64
C ILE A 7 4.80 1.05 -8.97
N CYS A 8 6.12 1.17 -9.10
CA CYS A 8 6.76 1.71 -10.30
C CYS A 8 7.67 0.71 -11.01
N GLY A 9 7.90 -0.47 -10.44
CA GLY A 9 8.79 -1.50 -10.97
C GLY A 9 10.27 -1.13 -10.94
N LYS A 10 10.64 0.00 -10.34
CA LYS A 10 12.03 0.49 -10.31
C LYS A 10 12.80 -0.01 -9.09
N PRO A 11 14.13 -0.13 -9.20
CA PRO A 11 14.98 -0.48 -8.06
C PRO A 11 14.90 0.58 -6.96
N VAL A 12 14.80 0.10 -5.72
CA VAL A 12 14.80 0.89 -4.49
C VAL A 12 16.17 0.73 -3.84
N TYR A 13 16.93 1.82 -3.83
CA TYR A 13 18.26 1.85 -3.24
C TYR A 13 18.18 2.06 -1.72
N PHE A 14 19.27 1.74 -1.02
CA PHE A 14 19.32 1.76 0.44
C PHE A 14 18.99 3.14 1.05
N GLY A 15 19.32 4.24 0.36
CA GLY A 15 19.03 5.60 0.83
C GLY A 15 17.55 5.97 0.84
N GLU A 16 16.74 5.34 0.00
CA GLU A 16 15.32 5.67 -0.21
C GLU A 16 14.39 4.49 0.07
N LYS A 17 14.91 3.36 0.56
CA LYS A 17 14.06 2.20 0.84
C LYS A 17 13.19 2.42 2.08
N LYS A 18 11.88 2.31 1.88
CA LYS A 18 10.90 2.17 2.95
C LYS A 18 10.43 0.72 2.99
N ARG A 19 10.90 -0.03 3.98
CA ARG A 19 10.45 -1.40 4.20
C ARG A 19 9.10 -1.39 4.92
N SER A 20 8.08 -1.98 4.32
CA SER A 20 6.76 -2.14 4.94
C SER A 20 6.09 -3.42 4.46
N LEU A 21 5.41 -4.12 5.38
CA LEU A 21 4.73 -5.39 5.09
C LEU A 21 5.63 -6.43 4.37
N GLY A 22 6.94 -6.37 4.62
CA GLY A 22 7.93 -7.27 4.00
C GLY A 22 8.43 -6.84 2.62
N ARG A 23 7.91 -5.77 2.02
CA ARG A 23 8.32 -5.25 0.70
C ARG A 23 9.06 -3.90 0.82
N ASP A 24 9.79 -3.53 -0.23
CA ASP A 24 10.51 -2.26 -0.34
C ASP A 24 9.76 -1.27 -1.23
N TYR A 25 9.53 -0.07 -0.71
CA TYR A 25 8.82 1.00 -1.40
C TYR A 25 9.68 2.26 -1.47
N HIS A 26 9.49 3.08 -2.50
CA HIS A 26 10.01 4.46 -2.50
C HIS A 26 9.16 5.35 -1.57
N PRO A 27 9.75 6.37 -0.92
CA PRO A 27 9.02 7.33 -0.10
C PRO A 27 7.90 8.04 -0.85
N LEU A 28 8.08 8.28 -2.15
CA LEU A 28 7.09 8.92 -3.03
C LEU A 28 6.06 7.94 -3.60
N CYS A 29 6.39 6.65 -3.66
CA CYS A 29 5.50 5.60 -4.16
C CYS A 29 4.59 5.05 -3.06
N LEU A 30 4.99 5.16 -1.80
CA LEU A 30 4.20 4.75 -0.65
C LEU A 30 3.05 5.73 -0.38
N LYS A 31 2.06 5.73 -1.28
CA LYS A 31 0.86 6.55 -1.21
C LYS A 31 -0.37 5.71 -1.54
N CYS A 32 -1.51 6.06 -0.98
CA CYS A 32 -2.75 5.33 -1.19
C CYS A 32 -3.09 5.31 -2.67
N HIS A 33 -3.28 4.12 -3.26
CA HIS A 33 -3.65 4.01 -4.66
C HIS A 33 -5.02 4.65 -4.97
N HIS A 34 -5.93 4.67 -3.99
CA HIS A 34 -7.27 5.23 -4.16
C HIS A 34 -7.33 6.75 -3.99
N CYS A 35 -6.79 7.28 -2.88
CA CYS A 35 -6.90 8.71 -2.56
C CYS A 35 -5.60 9.49 -2.77
N ASN A 36 -4.54 8.85 -3.26
CA ASN A 36 -3.21 9.43 -3.49
C ASN A 36 -2.55 10.07 -2.25
N ARG A 37 -3.09 9.84 -1.06
CA ARG A 37 -2.56 10.34 0.20
C ARG A 37 -1.24 9.65 0.54
N GLN A 38 -0.22 10.42 0.92
CA GLN A 38 1.03 9.85 1.42
C GLN A 38 0.79 8.97 2.64
N LEU A 39 1.36 7.77 2.61
CA LEU A 39 1.20 6.78 3.65
C LEU A 39 2.47 6.71 4.48
N THR A 40 2.28 6.51 5.78
CA THR A 40 3.41 6.27 6.69
C THR A 40 3.71 4.77 6.70
N PRO A 41 4.99 4.36 6.62
CA PRO A 41 5.38 2.96 6.78
C PRO A 41 4.88 2.44 8.15
N GLY A 42 4.15 1.32 8.14
CA GLY A 42 3.53 0.74 9.34
C GLY A 42 2.11 1.24 9.67
N GLN A 43 1.58 2.25 8.97
CA GLN A 43 0.23 2.80 9.15
C GLN A 43 -0.59 2.74 7.85
N HIS A 44 -0.46 1.64 7.12
CA HIS A 44 -1.22 1.38 5.90
C HIS A 44 -1.43 -0.12 5.70
N ALA A 45 -2.34 -0.47 4.80
CA ALA A 45 -2.59 -1.84 4.39
C ALA A 45 -2.13 -2.04 2.94
N GLU A 46 -1.78 -3.26 2.59
CA GLU A 46 -1.51 -3.67 1.22
C GLU A 46 -2.69 -4.53 0.74
N HIS A 47 -3.17 -4.27 -0.48
CA HIS A 47 -4.16 -5.10 -1.15
C HIS A 47 -3.76 -5.22 -2.62
N ASP A 48 -3.75 -6.43 -3.16
CA ASP A 48 -3.39 -6.66 -4.57
C ASP A 48 -2.05 -5.98 -4.95
N GLU A 49 -1.06 -6.10 -4.08
CA GLU A 49 0.29 -5.51 -4.24
C GLU A 49 0.33 -3.97 -4.29
N LYS A 50 -0.79 -3.32 -3.96
CA LYS A 50 -0.96 -1.87 -3.92
C LYS A 50 -1.21 -1.39 -2.49
N PRO A 51 -0.57 -0.30 -2.04
CA PRO A 51 -0.75 0.25 -0.72
C PRO A 51 -2.02 1.12 -0.68
N TYR A 52 -2.81 0.92 0.36
CA TYR A 52 -4.03 1.65 0.66
C TYR A 52 -3.95 2.21 2.08
N CYS A 53 -4.47 3.42 2.30
CA CYS A 53 -4.66 3.89 3.68
C CYS A 53 -5.67 2.99 4.38
N ILE A 54 -5.55 2.83 5.70
CA ILE A 54 -6.46 2.03 6.52
C ILE A 54 -7.92 2.40 6.25
N HIS A 55 -8.22 3.69 6.07
CA HIS A 55 -9.57 4.16 5.75
C HIS A 55 -10.09 3.66 4.39
N CYS A 56 -9.32 3.82 3.31
CA CYS A 56 -9.74 3.35 1.98
C CYS A 56 -9.77 1.83 1.91
N TYR A 57 -8.83 1.17 2.60
CA TYR A 57 -8.79 -0.27 2.71
C TYR A 57 -10.07 -0.79 3.39
N MET A 58 -10.45 -0.25 4.55
CA MET A 58 -11.69 -0.63 5.24
C MET A 58 -12.95 -0.26 4.44
N LYS A 59 -12.92 0.84 3.68
CA LYS A 59 -14.07 1.25 2.86
C LYS A 59 -14.29 0.35 1.64
N GLN A 60 -13.21 -0.14 1.02
CA GLN A 60 -13.29 -1.01 -0.17
C GLN A 60 -13.31 -2.51 0.17
N PHE A 61 -12.52 -2.92 1.16
CA PHE A 61 -12.25 -4.31 1.54
C PHE A 61 -12.63 -4.63 2.99
N GLY A 62 -13.09 -3.64 3.76
CA GLY A 62 -13.62 -3.93 5.09
C GLY A 62 -14.86 -4.82 4.98
N PRO A 63 -15.29 -5.43 6.09
CA PRO A 63 -16.45 -6.30 6.10
C PRO A 63 -17.67 -5.49 5.69
N ARG A 64 -17.98 -5.53 4.40
CA ARG A 64 -19.29 -5.19 3.88
C ARG A 64 -20.16 -6.28 4.47
N GLY A 65 -21.05 -5.93 5.39
CA GLY A 65 -22.10 -6.85 5.80
C GLY A 65 -22.88 -7.20 4.54
N GLU A 66 -22.54 -8.31 3.92
CA GLU A 66 -23.27 -8.91 2.82
C GLU A 66 -24.57 -9.45 3.42
N ILE A 67 -25.52 -8.56 3.70
CA ILE A 67 -26.93 -8.91 3.57
C ILE A 67 -27.21 -8.97 2.07
N THR A 68 -26.86 -10.09 1.47
CA THR A 68 -27.41 -10.46 0.18
C THR A 68 -28.87 -10.84 0.44
N GLU A 69 -29.75 -9.84 0.40
CA GLU A 69 -31.18 -10.08 0.16
C GLU A 69 -31.31 -10.50 -1.32
N GLY A 70 -31.89 -11.68 -1.54
CA GLY A 70 -32.16 -12.27 -2.85
C GLY A 70 -32.60 -13.72 -2.72
#